data_AF-A0A0F9N6J9-F1
#
_entry.id   AF-A0A0F9N6J9-F1
#
_cell.length_a   1.000
_cell.length_b   1.000
_cell.length_c   1.000
_cell.angle_alpha   90.00
_cell.angle_beta   90.00
_cell.angle_gamma   90.00
#
_symmetry.space_group_name_H-M   'P 1'
#
loop_
_entity.id
_entity.type
_entity.pdbx_description
1 polymer ?
#
loop_
_entity_poly.entity_id
_entity_poly.type
_entity_poly.pdbx_seq_one_letter_code
_entity_poly.pdbx_strand_id
1 'polypeptide(L)'
;CKMWLGTTSEELIFLRKHNYDPENLKSRWDWLNKSRAINFYKEIIKPKFDYTPAWEELKNTLGGFRNKLKLSSGLTYNQLIVESGDSPSSPFDFKNVKKKEFTKEEFNFFNDYNIDWRNLKTRWDWVVDDPNPPHLSIAFFKDVLYPLENGVPHQEIMRQVGYRTFFEKINEIGETWESLVNKAGYQYRPPVQTECIPENKIQLICQITQDSVDSFLEEDIIPPPIYISIYINSLNINSGTFAKYARNYLIDVYGEIKGNELFDSLWSVDFHLAVGGTNHILINRVLTENFNRYDIKFISEPSIYPTQRPFFR
;
A
#
# COMPACT_ATOMS: atom_id res chain seq x y z
N CYS A 1 18.65 -36.12 17.26
CA CYS A 1 18.57 -34.66 17.02
C CYS A 1 17.13 -34.25 16.76
N LYS A 2 16.47 -33.60 17.73
CA LYS A 2 15.28 -32.80 17.42
C LYS A 2 15.76 -31.59 16.63
N MET A 3 15.62 -31.59 15.31
CA MET A 3 15.88 -30.39 14.51
C MET A 3 14.86 -29.34 14.93
N TRP A 4 15.33 -28.27 15.55
CA TRP A 4 14.54 -27.08 15.78
C TRP A 4 14.19 -26.48 14.41
N LEU A 5 12.89 -26.45 14.09
CA LEU A 5 12.37 -25.82 12.88
C LEU A 5 12.86 -24.36 12.82
N GLY A 6 13.90 -24.11 12.02
CA GLY A 6 14.42 -22.78 11.74
C GLY A 6 15.87 -22.49 12.15
N THR A 7 16.58 -23.38 12.87
CA THR A 7 18.01 -23.17 13.16
C THR A 7 18.86 -23.61 11.98
N THR A 8 19.69 -22.71 11.42
CA THR A 8 20.52 -23.06 10.25
C THR A 8 21.74 -23.91 10.66
N SER A 9 22.34 -24.63 9.71
CA SER A 9 23.55 -25.44 9.98
C SER A 9 24.70 -24.58 10.51
N GLU A 10 24.81 -23.33 10.06
CA GLU A 10 25.81 -22.37 10.53
C GLU A 10 25.55 -21.93 11.97
N GLU A 11 24.28 -21.73 12.35
CA GLU A 11 23.89 -21.45 13.75
C GLU A 11 24.28 -22.62 14.67
N LEU A 12 24.04 -23.87 14.24
CA LEU A 12 24.42 -25.05 15.02
C LEU A 12 25.94 -25.18 15.18
N ILE A 13 26.71 -24.89 14.12
CA ILE A 13 28.17 -24.87 14.18
C ILE A 13 28.65 -23.80 15.15
N PHE A 14 28.07 -22.59 15.11
CA PHE A 14 28.38 -21.52 16.06
C PHE A 14 28.10 -21.94 17.50
N LEU A 15 26.92 -22.50 17.78
CA LEU A 15 26.56 -22.92 19.13
C LEU A 15 27.54 -23.96 19.68
N ARG A 16 27.88 -24.99 18.89
CA ARG A 16 28.85 -26.01 19.28
C ARG A 16 30.25 -25.43 19.50
N LYS A 17 30.70 -24.56 18.58
CA LYS A 17 32.01 -23.88 18.68
C LYS A 17 32.15 -23.06 19.96
N HIS A 18 31.05 -22.49 20.46
CA HIS A 18 31.02 -21.70 21.68
C HIS A 18 30.51 -22.49 22.92
N ASN A 19 30.57 -23.83 22.87
CA ASN A 19 30.21 -24.76 23.96
C ASN A 19 28.76 -24.66 24.45
N TYR A 20 27.82 -24.38 23.55
CA TYR A 20 26.39 -24.46 23.82
C TYR A 20 25.81 -25.74 23.25
N ASP A 21 25.14 -26.49 24.12
CA ASP A 21 24.35 -27.63 23.67
C ASP A 21 22.97 -27.13 23.19
N PRO A 22 22.70 -27.16 21.87
CA PRO A 22 21.41 -26.75 21.33
C PRO A 22 20.26 -27.63 21.81
N GLU A 23 20.53 -28.84 22.33
CA GLU A 23 19.51 -29.74 22.86
C GLU A 23 19.01 -29.30 24.26
N ASN A 24 19.76 -28.44 24.96
CA ASN A 24 19.41 -27.92 26.29
C ASN A 24 18.72 -26.54 26.27
N LEU A 25 18.45 -25.97 25.09
CA LEU A 25 17.78 -24.67 24.95
C LEU A 25 16.26 -24.84 25.00
N LYS A 26 15.54 -23.96 25.71
CA LYS A 26 14.07 -23.95 25.70
C LYS A 26 13.50 -23.16 24.51
N SER A 27 14.26 -22.21 23.99
CA SER A 27 13.97 -21.44 22.78
C SER A 27 15.23 -21.20 21.95
N ARG A 28 15.06 -21.00 20.63
CA ARG A 28 16.14 -20.77 19.64
C ARG A 28 17.14 -19.68 20.07
N TRP A 29 16.71 -18.70 20.87
CA TRP A 29 17.50 -17.52 21.24
C TRP A 29 17.86 -17.45 22.73
N ASP A 30 17.63 -18.52 23.51
CA ASP A 30 17.91 -18.52 24.95
C ASP A 30 19.40 -18.44 25.29
N TRP A 31 20.26 -18.85 24.35
CA TRP A 31 21.70 -18.69 24.49
C TRP A 31 22.15 -17.24 24.36
N LEU A 32 21.30 -16.31 23.89
CA LEU A 32 21.73 -14.98 23.51
C LEU A 32 22.01 -14.09 24.74
N ASN A 33 23.20 -13.48 24.75
CA ASN A 33 23.59 -12.39 25.66
C ASN A 33 24.46 -11.39 24.89
N LYS A 34 24.90 -10.30 25.53
CA LYS A 34 25.68 -9.24 24.90
C LYS A 34 26.91 -9.75 24.12
N SER A 35 27.81 -10.46 24.79
CA SER A 35 29.04 -10.99 24.18
C SER A 35 28.75 -11.98 23.04
N ARG A 36 27.77 -12.87 23.25
CA ARG A 36 27.41 -13.88 22.26
C ARG A 36 26.73 -13.28 21.04
N ALA A 37 25.91 -12.23 21.21
CA ALA A 37 25.29 -11.54 20.10
C ALA A 37 26.36 -10.91 19.18
N ILE A 38 27.39 -10.28 19.77
CA ILE A 38 28.52 -9.71 19.04
C ILE A 38 29.26 -10.79 18.24
N ASN A 39 29.59 -11.92 18.88
CA ASN A 39 30.27 -13.03 18.19
C ASN A 39 29.39 -13.62 17.09
N PHE A 40 28.09 -13.77 17.34
CA PHE A 40 27.14 -14.28 16.35
C PHE A 40 27.04 -13.36 15.13
N TYR A 41 27.03 -12.04 15.34
CA TYR A 41 27.06 -11.09 14.25
C TYR A 41 28.33 -11.24 13.41
N LYS A 42 29.50 -11.29 14.06
CA LYS A 42 30.81 -11.39 13.39
C LYS A 42 31.04 -12.69 12.65
N GLU A 43 30.59 -13.81 13.22
CA GLU A 43 30.91 -15.14 12.71
C GLU A 43 29.85 -15.70 11.77
N ILE A 44 28.58 -15.29 11.93
CA ILE A 44 27.47 -15.85 11.16
C ILE A 44 26.81 -14.79 10.28
N ILE A 45 26.38 -13.66 10.84
CA ILE A 45 25.60 -12.68 10.08
C ILE A 45 26.47 -11.99 9.04
N LYS A 46 27.57 -11.35 9.45
CA LYS A 46 28.43 -10.56 8.55
C LYS A 46 29.03 -11.40 7.41
N PRO A 47 29.62 -12.59 7.66
CA PRO A 47 30.22 -13.39 6.59
C PRO A 47 29.19 -13.96 5.60
N LYS A 48 27.94 -14.19 6.03
CA LYS A 48 26.89 -14.70 5.15
C LYS A 48 26.47 -13.69 4.08
N PHE A 49 26.50 -12.41 4.40
CA PHE A 49 26.05 -11.34 3.51
C PHE A 49 27.22 -10.62 2.82
N ASP A 50 28.43 -10.68 3.36
CA ASP A 50 29.61 -9.91 2.90
C ASP A 50 29.43 -8.36 2.99
N TYR A 51 28.34 -7.91 3.61
CA TYR A 51 28.05 -6.53 4.00
C TYR A 51 27.30 -6.50 5.33
N THR A 52 27.00 -5.31 5.86
CA THR A 52 26.17 -5.16 7.07
C THR A 52 24.69 -5.17 6.66
N PRO A 53 23.94 -6.26 6.85
CA PRO A 53 22.57 -6.34 6.37
C PRO A 53 21.62 -5.51 7.22
N ALA A 54 20.61 -4.91 6.59
CA ALA A 54 19.51 -4.28 7.31
C ALA A 54 18.67 -5.35 8.05
N TRP A 55 17.97 -4.94 9.10
CA TRP A 55 17.14 -5.87 9.87
C TRP A 55 16.03 -6.51 9.00
N GLU A 56 15.51 -5.75 8.05
CA GLU A 56 14.44 -6.16 7.14
C GLU A 56 14.84 -7.36 6.27
N GLU A 57 16.13 -7.48 5.93
CA GLU A 57 16.70 -8.61 5.17
C GLU A 57 16.85 -9.84 6.07
N LEU A 58 17.12 -9.62 7.36
CA LEU A 58 17.29 -10.68 8.35
C LEU A 58 15.98 -11.23 8.89
N LYS A 59 14.88 -10.46 8.84
CA LYS A 59 13.63 -10.79 9.56
C LYS A 59 13.05 -12.17 9.21
N ASN A 60 13.20 -12.60 7.95
CA ASN A 60 12.69 -13.89 7.46
C ASN A 60 13.57 -15.07 7.91
N THR A 61 14.86 -14.82 8.16
CA THR A 61 15.84 -15.87 8.52
C THR A 61 16.05 -15.95 10.03
N LEU A 62 16.09 -14.80 10.69
CA LEU A 62 16.36 -14.63 12.12
C LEU A 62 15.10 -14.17 12.88
N GLY A 63 13.96 -14.78 12.56
CA GLY A 63 12.68 -14.46 13.19
C GLY A 63 12.78 -14.43 14.72
N GLY A 64 12.34 -13.32 15.32
CA GLY A 64 12.38 -13.11 16.78
C GLY A 64 13.74 -12.69 17.36
N PHE A 65 14.84 -12.72 16.59
CA PHE A 65 16.18 -12.37 17.06
C PHE A 65 16.25 -10.94 17.62
N ARG A 66 15.72 -9.94 16.91
CA ARG A 66 15.74 -8.53 17.35
C ARG A 66 15.04 -8.31 18.69
N ASN A 67 13.90 -8.94 18.89
CA ASN A 67 13.15 -8.83 20.14
C ASN A 67 13.94 -9.49 21.27
N LYS A 68 14.53 -10.66 21.02
CA LYS A 68 15.30 -11.36 22.04
C LYS A 68 16.66 -10.72 22.31
N LEU A 69 17.30 -10.10 21.32
CA LEU A 69 18.47 -9.25 21.47
C LEU A 69 18.19 -8.14 22.47
N LYS A 70 17.09 -7.38 22.28
CA LYS A 70 16.72 -6.30 23.19
C LYS A 70 16.43 -6.81 24.60
N LEU A 71 15.70 -7.91 24.74
CA LEU A 71 15.32 -8.47 26.04
C LEU A 71 16.50 -9.10 26.80
N SER A 72 17.35 -9.87 26.13
CA SER A 72 18.40 -10.66 26.77
C SER A 72 19.75 -9.94 26.87
N SER A 73 20.02 -8.97 26.00
CA SER A 73 21.30 -8.24 25.97
C SER A 73 21.18 -6.74 26.20
N GLY A 74 19.96 -6.19 26.17
CA GLY A 74 19.73 -4.74 26.22
C GLY A 74 20.10 -4.00 24.93
N LEU A 75 20.61 -4.69 23.91
CA LEU A 75 21.05 -4.08 22.66
C LEU A 75 19.91 -3.97 21.64
N THR A 76 19.89 -2.87 20.90
CA THR A 76 19.25 -2.79 19.59
C THR A 76 20.16 -3.40 18.53
N TYR A 77 19.61 -3.74 17.36
CA TYR A 77 20.41 -4.26 16.24
C TYR A 77 21.52 -3.29 15.81
N ASN A 78 21.25 -1.98 15.76
CA ASN A 78 22.26 -0.98 15.43
C ASN A 78 23.37 -0.92 16.48
N GLN A 79 23.04 -0.99 17.77
CA GLN A 79 24.03 -1.05 18.85
C GLN A 79 24.88 -2.32 18.75
N LEU A 80 24.28 -3.46 18.42
CA LEU A 80 25.01 -4.71 18.18
C LEU A 80 26.06 -4.55 17.07
N ILE A 81 25.72 -3.88 15.97
CA ILE A 81 26.68 -3.66 14.88
C ILE A 81 27.85 -2.79 15.36
N VAL A 82 27.56 -1.65 16.00
CA VAL A 82 28.58 -0.73 16.53
C VAL A 82 29.50 -1.45 17.52
N GLU A 83 28.93 -2.20 18.46
CA GLU A 83 29.71 -2.95 19.46
C GLU A 83 30.50 -4.12 18.85
N SER A 84 30.11 -4.58 17.66
CA SER A 84 30.88 -5.55 16.90
C SER A 84 32.10 -4.90 16.21
N GLY A 85 32.34 -3.60 16.36
CA GLY A 85 33.44 -2.90 15.70
C GLY A 85 33.23 -2.78 14.19
N ASP A 86 32.02 -3.08 13.73
CA ASP A 86 31.58 -2.79 12.38
C ASP A 86 30.85 -1.45 12.43
N SER A 87 30.88 -0.73 11.32
CA SER A 87 29.97 0.39 11.21
C SER A 87 28.59 -0.21 10.95
N PRO A 88 27.52 0.18 11.68
CA PRO A 88 26.19 0.03 11.10
C PRO A 88 26.33 0.61 9.70
N SER A 89 26.10 -0.20 8.66
CA SER A 89 26.10 0.24 7.27
C SER A 89 25.44 1.59 7.30
N SER A 90 26.23 2.66 7.07
CA SER A 90 25.91 4.00 7.57
C SER A 90 24.41 4.19 7.44
N PRO A 91 23.65 4.23 8.55
CA PRO A 91 22.26 4.54 8.42
C PRO A 91 22.30 6.03 8.10
N PHE A 92 22.30 6.36 6.80
CA PHE A 92 21.87 7.64 6.25
C PHE A 92 21.11 8.41 7.33
N ASP A 93 21.67 9.52 7.80
CA ASP A 93 21.16 10.35 8.90
C ASP A 93 19.63 10.22 9.10
N PHE A 94 19.21 9.30 9.97
CA PHE A 94 17.78 8.94 10.12
C PHE A 94 17.03 9.88 11.08
N LYS A 95 17.66 10.99 11.48
CA LYS A 95 16.95 12.09 12.12
C LYS A 95 16.42 13.02 11.01
N ASN A 96 15.16 12.77 10.61
CA ASN A 96 14.23 13.67 9.90
C ASN A 96 13.98 13.52 8.39
N VAL A 97 14.42 12.46 7.72
CA VAL A 97 13.95 12.22 6.33
C VAL A 97 13.30 10.86 6.24
N LYS A 98 11.97 10.84 6.06
CA LYS A 98 11.25 9.65 5.56
C LYS A 98 12.06 9.13 4.38
N LYS A 99 12.63 7.91 4.48
CA LYS A 99 13.44 7.27 3.44
C LYS A 99 12.72 7.46 2.10
N LYS A 100 13.27 8.31 1.24
CA LYS A 100 12.77 8.46 -0.12
C LYS A 100 13.34 7.28 -0.88
N GLU A 101 12.51 6.30 -1.15
CA GLU A 101 12.87 5.19 -2.02
C GLU A 101 12.91 5.74 -3.45
N PHE A 102 14.11 6.17 -3.87
CA PHE A 102 14.38 6.54 -5.25
C PHE A 102 14.79 5.29 -6.04
N THR A 103 14.26 5.17 -7.24
CA THR A 103 14.59 4.17 -8.26
C THR A 103 15.97 4.42 -8.86
N LYS A 104 16.52 3.42 -9.57
CA LYS A 104 17.81 3.56 -10.25
C LYS A 104 17.75 4.64 -11.34
N GLU A 105 16.61 4.71 -12.01
CA GLU A 105 16.30 5.66 -13.07
C GLU A 105 16.26 7.10 -12.51
N GLU A 106 15.67 7.28 -11.32
CA GLU A 106 15.75 8.56 -10.59
C GLU A 106 17.17 8.94 -10.19
N PHE A 107 17.98 7.98 -9.71
CA PHE A 107 19.38 8.29 -9.39
C PHE A 107 20.18 8.71 -10.62
N ASN A 108 19.96 8.06 -11.77
CA ASN A 108 20.59 8.47 -13.02
C ASN A 108 20.17 9.88 -13.39
N PHE A 109 18.87 10.17 -13.37
CA PHE A 109 18.35 11.50 -13.60
C PHE A 109 18.94 12.55 -12.64
N PHE A 110 19.03 12.25 -11.34
CA PHE A 110 19.63 13.20 -10.40
C PHE A 110 21.11 13.47 -10.68
N ASN A 111 21.86 12.46 -11.13
CA ASN A 111 23.26 12.64 -11.52
C ASN A 111 23.37 13.45 -12.81
N ASP A 112 22.57 13.13 -13.83
CA ASP A 112 22.63 13.76 -15.15
C ASP A 112 22.26 15.26 -15.10
N TYR A 113 21.35 15.62 -14.19
CA TYR A 113 20.86 17.00 -14.01
C TYR A 113 21.44 17.70 -12.76
N ASN A 114 22.46 17.14 -12.12
CA ASN A 114 23.11 17.69 -10.92
C ASN A 114 22.14 18.05 -9.78
N ILE A 115 21.10 17.25 -9.59
CA ILE A 115 20.13 17.42 -8.50
C ILE A 115 20.73 16.82 -7.23
N ASP A 116 20.90 17.66 -6.20
CA ASP A 116 21.35 17.21 -4.88
C ASP A 116 20.22 16.51 -4.12
N TRP A 117 19.96 15.27 -4.53
CA TRP A 117 18.87 14.45 -4.00
C TRP A 117 18.95 14.21 -2.48
N ARG A 118 20.14 14.38 -1.89
CA ARG A 118 20.39 14.23 -0.45
C ARG A 118 19.78 15.36 0.36
N ASN A 119 19.68 16.56 -0.22
CA ASN A 119 19.19 17.76 0.44
C ASN A 119 17.70 18.03 0.21
N LEU A 120 17.05 17.24 -0.62
CA LEU A 120 15.61 17.31 -0.80
C LEU A 120 14.92 16.97 0.55
N LYS A 121 13.81 17.63 0.90
CA LYS A 121 12.89 17.28 2.01
C LYS A 121 11.80 16.30 1.58
N THR A 122 11.27 16.42 0.36
CA THR A 122 10.37 15.43 -0.29
C THR A 122 10.94 14.87 -1.59
N ARG A 123 10.42 13.72 -2.08
CA ARG A 123 10.86 13.07 -3.33
C ARG A 123 10.84 14.02 -4.54
N TRP A 124 10.01 15.05 -4.47
CA TRP A 124 9.66 15.95 -5.57
C TRP A 124 10.07 17.39 -5.33
N ASP A 125 10.87 17.70 -4.31
CA ASP A 125 11.26 19.09 -4.04
C ASP A 125 12.00 19.73 -5.22
N TRP A 126 12.76 18.94 -5.97
CA TRP A 126 13.44 19.38 -7.19
C TRP A 126 12.47 19.82 -8.31
N VAL A 127 11.19 19.48 -8.21
CA VAL A 127 10.14 19.97 -9.14
C VAL A 127 9.79 21.42 -8.82
N VAL A 128 9.78 21.79 -7.54
CA VAL A 128 9.33 23.10 -7.05
C VAL A 128 10.50 24.09 -6.91
N ASP A 129 11.67 23.58 -6.53
CA ASP A 129 12.89 24.37 -6.28
C ASP A 129 13.67 24.68 -7.57
N ASP A 130 13.18 24.27 -8.74
CA ASP A 130 13.79 24.57 -10.04
C ASP A 130 13.68 26.09 -10.33
N PRO A 131 14.80 26.81 -10.56
CA PRO A 131 14.76 28.21 -10.97
C PRO A 131 14.20 28.42 -12.38
N ASN A 132 14.07 27.37 -13.20
CA ASN A 132 13.46 27.39 -14.53
C ASN A 132 12.38 26.30 -14.71
N PRO A 133 11.27 26.33 -13.94
CA PRO A 133 10.14 25.45 -14.21
C PRO A 133 9.62 25.76 -15.63
N PRO A 134 9.44 24.77 -16.52
CA PRO A 134 9.27 23.34 -16.26
C PRO A 134 10.41 22.44 -16.78
N HIS A 135 11.65 22.95 -16.91
CA HIS A 135 12.75 22.23 -17.59
C HIS A 135 13.04 20.86 -16.98
N LEU A 136 13.22 20.77 -15.65
CA LEU A 136 13.50 19.50 -14.99
C LEU A 136 12.32 18.52 -15.04
N SER A 137 11.08 19.01 -14.99
CA SER A 137 9.90 18.14 -15.13
C SER A 137 9.80 17.52 -16.51
N ILE A 138 10.11 18.27 -17.58
CA ILE A 138 10.13 17.78 -18.96
C ILE A 138 11.24 16.74 -19.14
N ALA A 139 12.42 17.02 -18.60
CA ALA A 139 13.54 16.09 -18.62
C ALA A 139 13.21 14.79 -17.88
N PHE A 140 12.64 14.89 -16.69
CA PHE A 140 12.21 13.73 -15.91
C PHE A 140 11.18 12.88 -16.66
N PHE A 141 10.23 13.55 -17.35
CA PHE A 141 9.29 12.84 -18.20
C PHE A 141 10.00 12.01 -19.28
N LYS A 142 10.96 12.61 -19.99
CA LYS A 142 11.69 11.95 -21.09
C LYS A 142 12.58 10.81 -20.63
N ASP A 143 13.31 11.03 -19.54
CA ASP A 143 14.42 10.15 -19.14
C ASP A 143 13.98 9.08 -18.14
N VAL A 144 12.91 9.33 -17.38
CA VAL A 144 12.44 8.41 -16.32
C VAL A 144 11.06 7.87 -16.62
N LEU A 145 10.09 8.70 -17.01
CA LEU A 145 8.69 8.27 -17.11
C LEU A 145 8.36 7.59 -18.44
N TYR A 146 8.78 8.19 -19.57
CA TYR A 146 8.52 7.68 -20.91
C TYR A 146 9.09 6.26 -21.16
N PRO A 147 10.30 5.91 -20.67
CA PRO A 147 10.86 4.58 -20.84
C PRO A 147 10.09 3.46 -20.12
N LEU A 148 9.24 3.78 -19.13
CA LEU A 148 8.48 2.76 -18.37
C LEU A 148 7.57 1.92 -19.26
N GLU A 149 6.94 2.54 -20.25
CA GLU A 149 6.03 1.88 -21.21
C GLU A 149 6.49 2.03 -22.66
N ASN A 150 7.65 2.65 -22.91
CA ASN A 150 8.06 3.10 -24.23
C ASN A 150 6.95 3.97 -24.90
N GLY A 151 6.38 4.87 -24.09
CA GLY A 151 5.15 5.60 -24.40
C GLY A 151 4.75 6.53 -23.26
N VAL A 152 3.71 7.36 -23.46
CA VAL A 152 3.18 8.22 -22.40
C VAL A 152 2.54 7.34 -21.32
N PRO A 153 3.10 7.27 -20.10
CA PRO A 153 2.67 6.26 -19.14
C PRO A 153 1.26 6.56 -18.60
N HIS A 154 0.45 5.52 -18.45
CA HIS A 154 -0.87 5.63 -17.85
C HIS A 154 -0.78 5.93 -16.34
N GLN A 155 -1.78 6.66 -15.81
CA GLN A 155 -1.83 7.01 -14.38
C GLN A 155 -1.75 5.79 -13.44
N GLU A 156 -2.26 4.64 -13.88
CA GLU A 156 -2.22 3.41 -13.08
C GLU A 156 -0.80 2.85 -12.95
N ILE A 157 0.00 2.89 -14.02
CA ILE A 157 1.40 2.46 -13.98
C ILE A 157 2.21 3.43 -13.13
N MET A 158 1.97 4.73 -13.31
CA MET A 158 2.53 5.77 -12.44
C MET A 158 2.20 5.53 -10.96
N ARG A 159 1.00 5.02 -10.64
CA ARG A 159 0.61 4.63 -9.28
C ARG A 159 1.40 3.41 -8.79
N GLN A 160 1.53 2.38 -9.62
CA GLN A 160 2.21 1.12 -9.27
C GLN A 160 3.70 1.32 -9.00
N VAL A 161 4.37 2.22 -9.74
CA VAL A 161 5.80 2.55 -9.54
C VAL A 161 6.02 3.62 -8.46
N GLY A 162 4.96 4.08 -7.79
CA GLY A 162 5.05 5.03 -6.68
C GLY A 162 5.21 6.49 -7.09
N TYR A 163 4.90 6.84 -8.34
CA TYR A 163 4.93 8.22 -8.87
C TYR A 163 3.58 8.94 -8.78
N ARG A 164 2.61 8.41 -8.04
CA ARG A 164 1.30 9.05 -7.84
C ARG A 164 1.39 10.52 -7.43
N THR A 165 2.29 10.85 -6.49
CA THR A 165 2.41 12.21 -5.94
C THR A 165 3.19 13.18 -6.85
N PHE A 166 3.73 12.70 -7.97
CA PHE A 166 4.35 13.56 -8.98
C PHE A 166 3.31 14.47 -9.66
N PHE A 167 2.12 13.94 -9.96
CA PHE A 167 1.03 14.71 -10.58
C PHE A 167 0.58 15.90 -9.70
N GLU A 168 0.53 15.69 -8.40
CA GLU A 168 0.19 16.73 -7.44
C GLU A 168 1.25 17.85 -7.47
N LYS A 169 2.53 17.47 -7.58
CA LYS A 169 3.67 18.40 -7.56
C LYS A 169 3.83 19.21 -8.83
N ILE A 170 3.55 18.64 -10.00
CA ILE A 170 3.52 19.43 -11.25
C ILE A 170 2.35 20.42 -11.27
N ASN A 171 1.20 20.05 -10.69
CA ASN A 171 0.06 20.96 -10.58
C ASN A 171 0.37 22.14 -9.63
N GLU A 172 1.16 21.90 -8.56
CA GLU A 172 1.60 22.97 -7.63
C GLU A 172 2.43 24.06 -8.32
N ILE A 173 3.20 23.71 -9.38
CA ILE A 173 3.96 24.67 -10.19
C ILE A 173 3.16 25.22 -11.39
N GLY A 174 1.84 24.96 -11.45
CA GLY A 174 0.96 25.45 -12.51
C GLY A 174 1.00 24.65 -13.81
N GLU A 175 1.61 23.47 -13.83
CA GLU A 175 1.68 22.60 -15.00
C GLU A 175 0.68 21.45 -14.91
N THR A 176 -0.02 21.16 -16.01
CA THR A 176 -0.86 19.96 -16.12
C THR A 176 -0.07 18.82 -16.75
N TRP A 177 -0.50 17.57 -16.51
CA TRP A 177 0.10 16.40 -17.17
C TRP A 177 0.07 16.51 -18.70
N GLU A 178 -1.05 16.97 -19.26
CA GLU A 178 -1.19 17.21 -20.70
C GLU A 178 -0.20 18.28 -21.20
N SER A 179 -0.06 19.40 -20.48
CA SER A 179 0.93 20.45 -20.79
C SER A 179 2.35 19.89 -20.79
N LEU A 180 2.70 19.09 -19.77
CA LEU A 180 4.02 18.47 -19.63
C LEU A 180 4.33 17.53 -20.81
N VAL A 181 3.40 16.65 -21.17
CA VAL A 181 3.55 15.68 -22.27
C VAL A 181 3.71 16.41 -23.60
N ASN A 182 2.89 17.44 -23.86
CA ASN A 182 2.95 18.23 -25.08
C ASN A 182 4.27 19.03 -25.17
N LYS A 183 4.72 19.65 -24.06
CA LYS A 183 6.02 20.35 -23.99
C LYS A 183 7.21 19.40 -24.15
N ALA A 184 7.07 18.15 -23.72
CA ALA A 184 8.05 17.10 -23.97
C ALA A 184 8.10 16.64 -25.44
N GLY A 185 7.16 17.08 -26.28
CA GLY A 185 7.11 16.78 -27.71
C GLY A 185 6.29 15.53 -28.06
N TYR A 186 5.49 15.03 -27.13
CA TYR A 186 4.64 13.86 -27.33
C TYR A 186 3.17 14.27 -27.41
N GLN A 187 2.37 13.54 -28.19
CA GLN A 187 0.92 13.74 -28.19
C GLN A 187 0.32 13.03 -26.98
N TYR A 188 -0.21 13.80 -26.03
CA TYR A 188 -1.11 13.23 -25.04
C TYR A 188 -2.41 12.82 -25.76
N ARG A 189 -2.58 11.52 -25.99
CA ARG A 189 -3.91 10.98 -26.28
C ARG A 189 -4.49 10.59 -24.92
N PRO A 190 -5.45 11.36 -24.35
CA PRO A 190 -6.20 10.85 -23.21
C PRO A 190 -6.68 9.45 -23.59
N PRO A 191 -6.58 8.47 -22.68
CA PRO A 191 -7.12 7.16 -22.97
C PRO A 191 -8.54 7.36 -23.44
N VAL A 192 -8.80 7.05 -24.72
CA VAL A 192 -10.16 6.91 -25.20
C VAL A 192 -10.72 5.83 -24.28
N GLN A 193 -11.67 6.20 -23.42
CA GLN A 193 -12.40 5.26 -22.56
C GLN A 193 -13.32 4.39 -23.44
N THR A 194 -12.74 3.67 -24.38
CA THR A 194 -13.30 2.44 -24.91
C THR A 194 -12.64 1.33 -24.10
N GLU A 195 -13.13 1.13 -22.88
CA GLU A 195 -12.85 -0.06 -22.09
C GLU A 195 -13.34 -1.28 -22.88
N CYS A 196 -12.49 -1.86 -23.72
CA CYS A 196 -12.63 -3.24 -24.14
C CYS A 196 -12.28 -4.11 -22.93
N ILE A 197 -13.25 -4.29 -22.04
CA ILE A 197 -13.15 -5.29 -21.00
C ILE A 197 -13.21 -6.65 -21.69
N PRO A 198 -12.31 -7.59 -21.35
CA PRO A 198 -12.44 -8.96 -21.80
C PRO A 198 -13.84 -9.54 -21.53
N GLU A 199 -14.43 -10.20 -22.53
CA GLU A 199 -15.79 -10.75 -22.51
C GLU A 199 -16.07 -11.63 -21.28
N ASN A 200 -15.07 -12.41 -20.85
CA ASN A 200 -15.19 -13.26 -19.66
C ASN A 200 -15.42 -12.46 -18.36
N LYS A 201 -14.92 -11.23 -18.27
CA LYS A 201 -15.18 -10.36 -17.11
C LYS A 201 -16.58 -9.74 -17.19
N ILE A 202 -17.05 -9.40 -18.40
CA ILE A 202 -18.42 -8.94 -18.62
C ILE A 202 -19.39 -10.03 -18.16
N GLN A 203 -19.17 -11.28 -18.58
CA GLN A 203 -19.96 -12.43 -18.15
C GLN A 203 -19.96 -12.61 -16.63
N LEU A 204 -18.81 -12.41 -15.96
CA LEU A 204 -18.76 -12.51 -14.50
C LEU A 204 -19.55 -11.39 -13.81
N ILE A 205 -19.50 -10.16 -14.33
CA ILE A 205 -20.33 -9.04 -13.82
C ILE A 205 -21.81 -9.39 -13.97
N CYS A 206 -22.22 -9.90 -15.14
CA CYS A 206 -23.60 -10.33 -15.39
C CYS A 206 -24.03 -11.43 -14.42
N GLN A 207 -23.20 -12.45 -14.18
CA GLN A 207 -23.50 -13.53 -13.24
C GLN A 207 -23.67 -13.01 -11.80
N ILE A 208 -22.74 -12.18 -11.32
CA ILE A 208 -22.83 -11.59 -9.97
C ILE A 208 -24.11 -10.76 -9.82
N THR A 209 -24.44 -10.00 -10.87
CA THR A 209 -25.66 -9.18 -10.91
C THR A 209 -26.91 -10.06 -10.89
N GLN A 210 -26.91 -11.14 -11.66
CA GLN A 210 -27.99 -12.11 -11.72
C GLN A 210 -28.19 -12.80 -10.36
N ASP A 211 -27.14 -13.36 -9.75
CA ASP A 211 -27.23 -14.04 -8.45
C ASP A 211 -27.84 -13.13 -7.37
N SER A 212 -27.55 -11.83 -7.46
CA SER A 212 -28.08 -10.81 -6.54
C SER A 212 -29.57 -10.48 -6.79
N VAL A 213 -30.04 -10.60 -8.04
CA VAL A 213 -31.45 -10.39 -8.42
C VAL A 213 -32.30 -11.65 -8.25
N ASP A 214 -31.76 -12.83 -8.54
CA ASP A 214 -32.49 -14.09 -8.39
C ASP A 214 -32.84 -14.31 -6.90
N SER A 215 -31.91 -13.96 -5.99
CA SER A 215 -32.17 -13.92 -4.55
C SER A 215 -33.30 -12.94 -4.15
N PHE A 216 -33.57 -11.91 -4.96
CA PHE A 216 -34.62 -10.91 -4.72
C PHE A 216 -36.00 -11.37 -5.21
N LEU A 217 -36.05 -11.95 -6.42
CA LEU A 217 -37.30 -12.33 -7.07
C LEU A 217 -37.98 -13.52 -6.38
N GLU A 218 -37.25 -14.34 -5.62
CA GLU A 218 -37.78 -15.50 -4.91
C GLU A 218 -38.39 -15.15 -3.54
N GLU A 219 -37.94 -14.09 -2.87
CA GLU A 219 -38.30 -13.84 -1.46
C GLU A 219 -39.09 -12.55 -1.18
N ASP A 220 -39.27 -11.64 -2.15
CA ASP A 220 -39.97 -10.34 -1.95
C ASP A 220 -39.33 -9.46 -0.85
N ILE A 221 -38.04 -9.68 -0.56
CA ILE A 221 -37.21 -8.97 0.43
C ILE A 221 -36.29 -7.98 -0.30
N ILE A 222 -36.07 -6.78 0.27
CA ILE A 222 -35.12 -5.77 -0.25
C ILE A 222 -33.73 -6.41 -0.43
N PRO A 223 -33.10 -6.33 -1.61
CA PRO A 223 -31.85 -7.03 -1.84
C PRO A 223 -30.73 -6.38 -1.02
N PRO A 224 -29.82 -7.17 -0.42
CA PRO A 224 -28.62 -6.61 0.17
C PRO A 224 -27.80 -5.90 -0.94
N PRO A 225 -27.24 -4.72 -0.66
CA PRO A 225 -26.47 -4.00 -1.67
C PRO A 225 -25.29 -4.84 -2.17
N ILE A 226 -25.02 -4.78 -3.48
CA ILE A 226 -23.86 -5.46 -4.03
C ILE A 226 -22.62 -4.75 -3.48
N TYR A 227 -21.85 -5.45 -2.64
CA TYR A 227 -20.55 -4.99 -2.16
C TYR A 227 -19.52 -5.05 -3.29
N ILE A 228 -19.62 -4.13 -4.25
CA ILE A 228 -18.78 -4.06 -5.45
C ILE A 228 -17.29 -4.01 -5.10
N SER A 229 -16.92 -3.48 -3.92
CA SER A 229 -15.55 -3.43 -3.40
C SER A 229 -14.87 -4.81 -3.31
N ILE A 230 -15.65 -5.87 -3.11
CA ILE A 230 -15.16 -7.26 -3.07
C ILE A 230 -14.76 -7.73 -4.47
N TYR A 231 -15.49 -7.29 -5.50
CA TYR A 231 -15.34 -7.78 -6.87
C TYR A 231 -14.46 -6.90 -7.75
N ILE A 232 -14.42 -5.58 -7.54
CA ILE A 232 -13.62 -4.66 -8.37
C ILE A 232 -12.12 -4.99 -8.31
N ASN A 233 -11.62 -5.44 -7.14
CA ASN A 233 -10.22 -5.81 -6.95
C ASN A 233 -9.86 -7.13 -7.64
N SER A 234 -10.75 -8.12 -7.60
CA SER A 234 -10.52 -9.41 -8.27
C SER A 234 -10.69 -9.31 -9.79
N LEU A 235 -11.59 -8.43 -10.25
CA LEU A 235 -11.84 -8.17 -11.66
C LEU A 235 -10.85 -7.17 -12.28
N ASN A 236 -10.09 -6.43 -11.48
CA ASN A 236 -9.22 -5.34 -11.92
C ASN A 236 -9.96 -4.34 -12.84
N ILE A 237 -11.12 -3.85 -12.37
CA ILE A 237 -11.96 -2.84 -13.05
C ILE A 237 -12.37 -1.76 -12.05
N ASN A 238 -12.77 -0.58 -12.53
CA ASN A 238 -13.30 0.47 -11.66
C ASN A 238 -14.81 0.27 -11.38
N SER A 239 -15.32 0.99 -10.38
CA SER A 239 -16.73 0.90 -9.97
C SER A 239 -17.71 1.37 -11.04
N GLY A 240 -17.36 2.41 -11.81
CA GLY A 240 -18.19 2.92 -12.89
C GLY A 240 -18.35 1.91 -14.02
N THR A 241 -17.27 1.18 -14.31
CA THR A 241 -17.26 0.07 -15.25
C THR A 241 -18.20 -1.06 -14.82
N PHE A 242 -18.05 -1.53 -13.59
CA PHE A 242 -18.93 -2.59 -13.05
C PHE A 242 -20.40 -2.14 -13.12
N ALA A 243 -20.69 -0.92 -12.65
CA ALA A 243 -22.03 -0.34 -12.66
C ALA A 243 -22.63 -0.26 -14.07
N LYS A 244 -21.85 0.16 -15.06
CA LYS A 244 -22.30 0.23 -16.46
C LYS A 244 -22.74 -1.13 -16.99
N TYR A 245 -21.92 -2.17 -16.83
CA TYR A 245 -22.23 -3.49 -17.38
C TYR A 245 -23.34 -4.20 -16.60
N ALA A 246 -23.40 -4.04 -15.28
CA ALA A 246 -24.52 -4.53 -14.46
C ALA A 246 -25.84 -3.87 -14.86
N ARG A 247 -25.85 -2.54 -15.05
CA ARG A 247 -27.05 -1.81 -15.51
C ARG A 247 -27.51 -2.27 -16.88
N ASN A 248 -26.57 -2.39 -17.82
CA ASN A 248 -26.88 -2.86 -19.18
C ASN A 248 -27.49 -4.26 -19.15
N TYR A 249 -26.89 -5.19 -18.39
CA TYR A 249 -27.44 -6.53 -18.20
C TYR A 249 -28.89 -6.51 -17.70
N LEU A 250 -29.18 -5.71 -16.66
CA LEU A 250 -30.52 -5.60 -16.11
C LEU A 250 -31.54 -5.00 -17.10
N ILE A 251 -31.12 -4.00 -17.88
CA ILE A 251 -31.95 -3.41 -18.94
C ILE A 251 -32.21 -4.43 -20.05
N ASP A 252 -31.20 -5.19 -20.46
CA ASP A 252 -31.30 -6.18 -21.53
C ASP A 252 -32.24 -7.34 -21.15
N VAL A 253 -32.24 -7.73 -19.87
CA VAL A 253 -33.02 -8.87 -19.36
C VAL A 253 -34.44 -8.48 -18.93
N TYR A 254 -34.60 -7.36 -18.22
CA TYR A 254 -35.88 -6.97 -17.59
C TYR A 254 -36.56 -5.76 -18.27
N GLY A 255 -35.91 -5.15 -19.26
CA GLY A 255 -36.38 -3.94 -19.94
C GLY A 255 -35.95 -2.65 -19.24
N GLU A 256 -35.98 -1.53 -19.96
CA GLU A 256 -35.41 -0.25 -19.50
C GLU A 256 -35.97 0.23 -18.15
N ILE A 257 -37.29 0.20 -17.97
CA ILE A 257 -37.92 0.69 -16.73
C ILE A 257 -37.55 -0.22 -15.56
N LYS A 258 -37.82 -1.53 -15.67
CA LYS A 258 -37.62 -2.47 -14.57
C LYS A 258 -36.14 -2.70 -14.26
N GLY A 259 -35.29 -2.71 -15.28
CA GLY A 259 -33.84 -2.85 -15.15
C GLY A 259 -33.22 -1.69 -14.38
N ASN A 260 -33.68 -0.45 -14.61
CA ASN A 260 -33.23 0.71 -13.83
C ASN A 260 -33.71 0.64 -12.38
N GLU A 261 -34.96 0.25 -12.11
CA GLU A 261 -35.46 0.08 -10.73
C GLU A 261 -34.66 -0.96 -9.95
N LEU A 262 -34.36 -2.10 -10.57
CA LEU A 262 -33.56 -3.16 -9.96
C LEU A 262 -32.12 -2.69 -9.72
N PHE A 263 -31.53 -1.98 -10.69
CA PHE A 263 -30.20 -1.41 -10.55
C PHE A 263 -30.13 -0.45 -9.35
N ASP A 264 -31.05 0.50 -9.24
CA ASP A 264 -31.10 1.47 -8.14
C ASP A 264 -31.30 0.78 -6.78
N SER A 265 -32.08 -0.30 -6.74
CA SER A 265 -32.30 -1.10 -5.52
C SER A 265 -31.03 -1.80 -5.04
N LEU A 266 -30.27 -2.40 -5.97
CA LEU A 266 -28.99 -3.06 -5.70
C LEU A 266 -27.84 -2.09 -5.35
N TRP A 267 -27.95 -0.84 -5.80
CA TRP A 267 -26.96 0.22 -5.60
C TRP A 267 -27.30 1.19 -4.45
N SER A 268 -28.39 0.93 -3.72
CA SER A 268 -28.76 1.74 -2.57
C SER A 268 -27.64 1.70 -1.51
N VAL A 269 -27.13 2.90 -1.18
CA VAL A 269 -25.90 3.06 -0.40
C VAL A 269 -26.17 2.79 1.08
N ASP A 270 -25.60 1.72 1.61
CA ASP A 270 -25.40 1.57 3.06
C ASP A 270 -24.37 2.62 3.52
N PHE A 271 -24.85 3.72 4.10
CA PHE A 271 -23.99 4.72 4.73
C PHE A 271 -23.43 4.18 6.05
N HIS A 272 -22.28 3.52 6.02
CA HIS A 272 -21.49 3.25 7.22
C HIS A 272 -20.58 4.43 7.55
N LEU A 273 -21.08 5.34 8.38
CA LEU A 273 -20.30 6.43 8.97
C LEU A 273 -19.55 5.94 10.20
N ALA A 274 -18.25 5.65 10.05
CA ALA A 274 -17.36 5.46 11.20
C ALA A 274 -17.02 6.82 11.83
N VAL A 275 -17.85 7.28 12.78
CA VAL A 275 -17.63 8.55 13.47
C VAL A 275 -17.01 8.32 14.84
N GLY A 276 -15.82 8.88 15.08
CA GLY A 276 -15.21 8.92 16.41
C GLY A 276 -16.10 9.69 17.41
N GLY A 277 -16.15 9.22 18.66
CA GLY A 277 -17.23 9.49 19.62
C GLY A 277 -17.63 10.95 19.88
N THR A 278 -16.77 11.94 19.65
CA THR A 278 -17.09 13.36 19.88
C THR A 278 -17.77 14.04 18.69
N ASN A 279 -17.54 13.56 17.46
CA ASN A 279 -18.13 14.13 16.23
C ASN A 279 -19.49 13.50 15.87
N HIS A 280 -19.87 12.42 16.56
CA HIS A 280 -21.07 11.61 16.26
C HIS A 280 -22.38 12.38 16.38
N ILE A 281 -22.49 13.26 17.39
CA ILE A 281 -23.74 14.02 17.64
C ILE A 281 -23.94 15.11 16.57
N LEU A 282 -22.88 15.82 16.19
CA LEU A 282 -22.96 16.92 15.25
C LEU A 282 -23.21 16.40 13.82
N ILE A 283 -22.51 15.35 13.42
CA ILE A 283 -22.65 14.73 12.09
C ILE A 283 -24.03 14.08 11.95
N ASN A 284 -24.51 13.34 12.96
CA ASN A 284 -25.86 12.76 12.91
C ASN A 284 -26.95 13.83 12.82
N ARG A 285 -26.81 14.95 13.53
CA ARG A 285 -27.79 16.05 13.45
C ARG A 285 -27.84 16.66 12.05
N VAL A 286 -26.69 16.99 11.45
CA VAL A 286 -26.62 17.58 10.10
C VAL A 286 -27.12 16.61 9.03
N LEU A 287 -26.82 15.32 9.15
CA LEU A 287 -27.28 14.31 8.20
C LEU A 287 -28.76 14.02 8.35
N THR A 288 -29.29 13.96 9.58
CA THR A 288 -30.73 13.77 9.82
C THR A 288 -31.54 14.96 9.28
N GLU A 289 -31.06 16.19 9.50
CA GLU A 289 -31.68 17.39 8.91
C GLU A 289 -31.66 17.38 7.38
N ASN A 290 -30.56 16.92 6.76
CA ASN A 290 -30.49 16.80 5.30
C ASN A 290 -31.34 15.65 4.75
N PHE A 291 -31.35 14.47 5.38
CA PHE A 291 -32.14 13.33 4.91
C PHE A 291 -33.66 13.58 5.04
N ASN A 292 -34.09 14.24 6.11
CA ASN A 292 -35.48 14.69 6.25
C ASN A 292 -35.87 15.72 5.17
N ARG A 293 -34.92 16.55 4.72
CA ARG A 293 -35.16 17.55 3.67
C ARG A 293 -35.38 16.92 2.29
N TYR A 294 -34.85 15.72 2.05
CA TYR A 294 -34.96 15.01 0.77
C TYR A 294 -35.85 13.76 0.84
N ASP A 295 -36.63 13.60 1.91
CA ASP A 295 -37.56 12.49 2.13
C ASP A 295 -36.91 11.10 2.03
N ILE A 296 -35.63 11.02 2.39
CA ILE A 296 -34.85 9.78 2.37
C ILE A 296 -35.16 9.01 3.65
N LYS A 297 -35.88 7.89 3.53
CA LYS A 297 -36.10 6.95 4.64
C LYS A 297 -34.79 6.25 4.98
N PHE A 298 -34.33 6.38 6.22
CA PHE A 298 -33.17 5.64 6.72
C PHE A 298 -33.51 4.95 8.06
N ILE A 299 -32.90 3.78 8.28
CA ILE A 299 -32.96 3.05 9.55
C ILE A 299 -31.64 3.33 10.27
N SER A 300 -31.69 4.06 11.40
CA SER A 300 -30.53 4.21 12.26
C SER A 300 -30.49 3.02 13.22
N GLU A 301 -29.57 2.09 13.03
CA GLU A 301 -29.22 1.16 14.10
C GLU A 301 -28.12 1.79 14.96
N PRO A 302 -28.36 2.05 16.27
CA PRO A 302 -27.29 2.49 17.14
C PRO A 302 -26.23 1.38 17.22
N SER A 303 -24.98 1.72 16.90
CA SER A 303 -23.88 0.76 17.00
C SER A 303 -23.75 0.23 18.43
N ILE A 304 -24.12 -1.03 18.64
CA ILE A 304 -23.89 -1.76 19.89
C ILE A 304 -22.42 -2.21 19.89
N TYR A 305 -21.49 -1.28 20.07
CA TYR A 305 -20.14 -1.65 20.52
C TYR A 305 -20.16 -1.70 22.05
N PRO A 306 -19.96 -2.87 22.69
CA PRO A 306 -19.71 -2.90 24.12
C PRO A 306 -18.35 -2.25 24.38
N THR A 307 -18.37 -0.99 24.82
CA THR A 307 -17.23 -0.31 25.44
C THR A 307 -16.96 -0.93 26.81
N GLN A 308 -16.35 -2.13 26.83
CA GLN A 308 -15.74 -2.66 28.04
C GLN A 308 -14.33 -3.18 27.73
N ARG A 309 -13.35 -2.27 27.78
CA ARG A 309 -12.04 -2.63 28.33
C ARG A 309 -11.97 -2.04 29.73
N PRO A 310 -11.77 -2.84 30.78
CA PRO A 310 -11.57 -2.30 32.11
C PRO A 310 -10.27 -1.51 32.14
N PHE A 311 -10.36 -0.24 32.52
CA PHE A 311 -9.21 0.53 32.97
C PHE A 311 -8.73 -0.09 34.29
N PHE A 312 -7.60 -0.79 34.27
CA PHE A 312 -6.83 -0.99 35.50
C PHE A 312 -5.82 0.17 35.62
N ARG A 313 -6.00 0.96 36.68
CA ARG A 313 -5.00 1.87 37.25
C ARG A 313 -4.01 1.07 38.09
#